data_AF-A0A2W4LQC0-F1
#
_entry.id   AF-A0A2W4LQC0-F1
#
_cell.length_a   1.000
_cell.length_b   1.000
_cell.length_c   1.000
_cell.angle_alpha   90.00
_cell.angle_beta   90.00
_cell.angle_gamma   90.00
#
_symmetry.space_group_name_H-M   'P 1'
#
loop_
_entity.id
_entity.type
_entity.pdbx_description
1 polymer ?
#
loop_
_entity_poly.entity_id
_entity_poly.type
_entity_poly.pdbx_seq_one_letter_code
_entity_poly.pdbx_strand_id
1 'polypeptide(L)'
;MTLVLLQGSVVTAEDLATRVQSGELDGFGALGQMIAVGVLLKAVDEALAEDAPAAALETAWEEARTIAPDVGALMARWSDQELSAAEIPAELAPITERVEQMLATAERDLSAVYAVDAAELRQLREEAMAGLREQLRATPEPAEPEPTPEPATLPPGATRQDPLPLATEVRLSTWAVTVTEVLRGDEAVQAIAAANSFNEPPGEGMTYVLLTLQVQNIGV
;
A
#
# COMPACT_ATOMS: atom_id res chain seq x y z
N MET A 1 8.17 17.62 -13.04
CA MET A 1 7.43 17.03 -11.91
C MET A 1 8.37 16.54 -10.81
N THR A 2 9.39 15.73 -11.11
CA THR A 2 10.34 15.17 -10.13
C THR A 2 10.96 16.18 -9.16
N LEU A 3 11.42 17.34 -9.63
CA LEU A 3 11.98 18.40 -8.76
C LEU A 3 10.97 18.94 -7.73
N VAL A 4 9.71 19.05 -8.13
CA VAL A 4 8.61 19.48 -7.25
C VAL A 4 8.23 18.35 -6.29
N LEU A 5 8.29 17.10 -6.74
CA LEU A 5 8.07 15.94 -5.87
C LEU A 5 9.13 15.84 -4.77
N LEU A 6 10.40 16.11 -5.09
CA LEU A 6 11.48 16.21 -4.10
C LEU A 6 11.19 17.31 -3.06
N GLN A 7 10.73 18.49 -3.50
CA GLN A 7 10.26 19.54 -2.60
C GLN A 7 9.10 19.07 -1.72
N GLY A 8 8.13 18.37 -2.31
CA GLY A 8 7.02 17.72 -1.62
C GLY A 8 7.50 16.81 -0.49
N SER A 9 8.46 15.93 -0.76
CA SER A 9 9.02 15.00 0.22
C SER A 9 9.66 15.72 1.42
N VAL A 10 10.44 16.78 1.19
CA VAL A 10 11.08 17.58 2.25
C VAL A 10 10.03 18.25 3.14
N VAL A 11 9.05 18.90 2.53
CA VAL A 11 7.96 19.58 3.24
C VAL A 11 7.12 18.58 4.04
N THR A 12 6.87 17.39 3.48
CA THR A 12 6.09 16.34 4.16
C THR A 12 6.85 15.78 5.36
N ALA A 13 8.17 15.59 5.24
CA ALA A 13 9.02 15.14 6.34
C ALA A 13 9.01 16.15 7.51
N GLU A 14 9.07 17.45 7.22
CA GLU A 14 9.01 18.51 8.23
C GLU A 14 7.64 18.58 8.93
N ASP A 15 6.54 18.51 8.16
CA ASP A 15 5.17 18.50 8.70
C ASP A 15 4.95 17.27 9.60
N LEU A 16 5.40 16.10 9.15
CA LEU A 16 5.34 14.85 9.91
C LEU A 16 6.10 14.99 11.24
N ALA A 17 7.32 15.54 11.22
CA ALA A 17 8.11 15.73 12.43
C ALA A 17 7.41 16.67 13.43
N THR A 18 6.83 17.76 12.93
CA THR A 18 6.06 18.71 13.74
C THR A 18 4.84 18.05 14.39
N ARG A 19 4.11 17.22 13.64
CA ARG A 19 2.91 16.50 14.13
C ARG A 19 3.28 15.43 15.15
N VAL A 20 4.38 14.72 14.95
CA VAL A 20 4.92 13.77 15.94
C VAL A 20 5.35 14.49 17.21
N GLN A 21 6.05 15.63 17.09
CA GLN A 21 6.49 16.43 18.23
C GLN A 21 5.32 16.98 19.05
N SER A 22 4.25 17.44 18.38
CA SER A 22 3.04 17.97 19.04
C SER A 22 2.16 16.88 19.67
N GLY A 23 2.43 15.60 19.38
CA GLY A 23 1.61 14.47 19.81
C GLY A 23 0.32 14.28 19.00
N GLU A 24 0.16 15.00 17.88
CA GLU A 24 -0.97 14.80 16.96
C GLU A 24 -0.87 13.45 16.22
N LEU A 25 0.35 13.00 15.97
CA LEU A 25 0.64 11.68 15.40
C LEU A 25 1.53 10.88 16.36
N ASP A 26 1.10 9.65 16.67
CA ASP A 26 1.87 8.72 17.49
C ASP A 26 1.91 7.31 16.87
N GLY A 27 2.79 6.46 17.41
CA GLY A 27 2.88 5.03 17.12
C GLY A 27 2.76 4.68 15.63
N PHE A 28 1.67 4.00 15.26
CA PHE A 28 1.44 3.46 13.92
C PHE A 28 1.09 4.55 12.89
N GLY A 29 0.48 5.66 13.30
CA GLY A 29 0.15 6.77 12.40
C GLY A 29 1.40 7.49 11.91
N ALA A 30 2.34 7.73 12.81
CA ALA A 30 3.65 8.29 12.48
C ALA A 30 4.46 7.34 11.56
N LEU A 31 4.45 6.04 11.85
CA LEU A 31 5.12 5.02 11.04
C LEU A 31 4.56 4.96 9.60
N GLY A 32 3.24 4.98 9.44
CA GLY A 32 2.60 4.95 8.12
C GLY A 32 2.97 6.15 7.25
N GLN A 33 3.01 7.35 7.84
CA GLN A 33 3.44 8.57 7.15
C GLN A 33 4.93 8.55 6.80
N MET A 34 5.80 8.01 7.67
CA MET A 34 7.23 7.84 7.34
C MET A 34 7.43 6.89 6.15
N ILE A 35 6.65 5.81 6.06
CA ILE A 35 6.67 4.91 4.91
C ILE A 35 6.24 5.66 3.64
N ALA A 36 5.18 6.47 3.71
CA ALA A 36 4.72 7.26 2.57
C ALA A 36 5.81 8.22 2.06
N VAL A 37 6.50 8.93 2.97
CA VAL A 37 7.66 9.78 2.61
C VAL A 37 8.76 8.94 1.95
N GLY A 38 9.07 7.76 2.48
CA GLY A 38 10.05 6.84 1.89
C GLY A 38 9.68 6.40 0.47
N VAL A 39 8.40 6.12 0.19
CA VAL A 39 7.91 5.79 -1.15
C VAL A 39 8.08 6.96 -2.11
N LEU A 40 7.77 8.19 -1.68
CA LEU A 40 7.98 9.39 -2.50
C LEU A 40 9.45 9.60 -2.81
N LEU A 41 10.34 9.46 -1.82
CA LEU A 41 11.78 9.57 -2.02
C LEU A 41 12.31 8.50 -2.98
N LYS A 42 11.81 7.27 -2.88
CA LYS A 42 12.16 6.20 -3.83
C LYS A 42 11.72 6.56 -5.26
N ALA A 43 10.52 7.09 -5.45
CA ALA A 43 10.05 7.50 -6.77
C ALA A 43 10.89 8.66 -7.34
N VAL A 44 11.36 9.58 -6.48
CA VAL A 44 12.30 10.64 -6.87
C VAL A 44 13.64 10.03 -7.29
N ASP A 45 14.20 9.11 -6.51
CA ASP A 45 15.48 8.44 -6.80
C ASP A 45 15.43 7.67 -8.15
N GLU A 46 14.37 6.88 -8.36
CA GLU A 46 14.13 6.16 -9.62
C GLU A 46 14.05 7.12 -10.82
N ALA A 47 13.37 8.25 -10.66
CA ALA A 47 13.27 9.24 -11.73
C ALA A 47 14.61 9.96 -11.99
N LEU A 48 15.37 10.30 -10.93
CA LEU A 48 16.66 10.98 -11.05
C LEU A 48 17.76 10.08 -11.63
N ALA A 49 17.58 8.76 -11.63
CA ALA A 49 18.47 7.82 -12.31
C ALA A 49 18.46 7.98 -13.85
N GLU A 50 17.39 8.57 -14.40
CA GLU A 50 17.31 8.95 -15.81
C GLU A 50 17.91 10.34 -16.07
N ASP A 51 18.19 10.64 -17.34
CA ASP A 51 18.65 11.95 -17.78
C ASP A 51 17.59 13.04 -17.57
N ALA A 52 18.02 14.30 -17.50
CA ALA A 52 17.08 15.40 -17.34
C ALA A 52 16.10 15.45 -18.52
N PRO A 53 14.79 15.67 -18.28
CA PRO A 53 13.79 15.65 -19.36
C PRO A 53 13.93 16.82 -20.34
N ALA A 54 14.72 17.84 -20.00
CA ALA A 54 15.07 18.95 -20.86
C ALA A 54 16.48 19.45 -20.51
N ALA A 55 17.24 19.86 -21.53
CA ALA A 55 18.58 20.44 -21.34
C ALA A 55 18.58 21.67 -20.41
N ALA A 56 17.50 22.44 -20.41
CA ALA A 56 17.30 23.58 -19.51
C ALA A 56 17.24 23.19 -18.03
N LEU A 57 16.99 21.91 -17.72
CA LEU A 57 16.84 21.43 -16.35
C LEU A 57 18.08 20.72 -15.82
N GLU A 58 19.11 20.48 -16.64
CA GLU A 58 20.30 19.69 -16.28
C GLU A 58 20.96 20.18 -14.99
N THR A 59 21.17 21.49 -14.85
CA THR A 59 21.81 22.05 -13.65
C THR A 59 20.99 21.79 -12.38
N ALA A 60 19.66 21.98 -12.44
CA ALA A 60 18.79 21.68 -11.32
C ALA A 60 18.64 20.17 -11.06
N TRP A 61 18.74 19.36 -12.11
CA TRP A 61 18.66 17.90 -12.04
C TRP A 61 19.87 17.30 -11.33
N GLU A 62 21.08 17.78 -11.64
CA GLU A 62 22.29 17.37 -10.94
C GLU A 62 22.27 17.78 -9.46
N GLU A 63 21.81 18.98 -9.15
CA GLU A 63 21.65 19.38 -7.74
C GLU A 63 20.62 18.47 -7.03
N ALA A 64 19.50 18.14 -7.68
CA ALA A 64 18.50 17.23 -7.13
C ALA A 64 19.07 15.84 -6.79
N ARG A 65 19.97 15.30 -7.62
CA ARG A 65 20.68 14.02 -7.38
C ARG A 65 21.56 14.06 -6.13
N THR A 66 22.00 15.25 -5.72
CA THR A 66 22.76 15.41 -4.46
C THR A 66 21.84 15.64 -3.26
N ILE A 67 20.71 16.33 -3.45
CA ILE A 67 19.77 16.63 -2.37
C ILE A 67 18.97 15.39 -1.96
N ALA A 68 18.46 14.61 -2.92
CA ALA A 68 17.63 13.43 -2.65
C ALA A 68 18.27 12.43 -1.65
N PRO A 69 19.56 12.04 -1.79
CA PRO A 69 20.19 11.16 -0.81
C PRO A 69 20.38 11.81 0.57
N ASP A 70 20.59 13.13 0.65
CA ASP A 70 20.69 13.84 1.94
C ASP A 70 19.36 13.77 2.71
N VAL A 71 18.22 13.94 2.01
CA VAL A 71 16.89 13.78 2.61
C VAL A 71 16.69 12.32 3.07
N GLY A 72 17.06 11.35 2.24
CA GLY A 72 16.98 9.93 2.57
C GLY A 72 17.82 9.56 3.80
N ALA A 73 19.04 10.07 3.89
CA ALA A 73 19.93 9.85 5.02
C ALA A 73 19.37 10.46 6.32
N LEU A 74 18.77 11.65 6.25
CA LEU A 74 18.11 12.25 7.41
C LEU A 74 16.92 11.41 7.89
N MET A 75 16.08 10.96 6.96
CA MET A 75 14.94 10.10 7.28
C MET A 75 15.36 8.76 7.87
N ALA A 76 16.47 8.18 7.39
CA ALA A 76 17.04 6.96 7.96
C ALA A 76 17.50 7.18 9.41
N ARG A 77 18.28 8.24 9.68
CA ARG A 77 18.71 8.60 11.05
C ARG A 77 17.52 8.81 11.99
N TRP A 78 16.44 9.41 11.50
CA TRP A 78 15.21 9.54 12.28
C TRP A 78 14.54 8.19 12.57
N SER A 79 14.39 7.34 11.55
CA SER A 79 13.83 5.99 11.68
C SER A 79 14.65 5.12 12.64
N ASP A 80 15.97 5.24 12.61
CA ASP A 80 16.92 4.53 13.48
C ASP A 80 17.00 5.12 14.90
N GLN A 81 16.18 6.13 15.20
CA GLN A 81 16.11 6.83 16.49
C GLN A 81 17.40 7.58 16.87
N GLU A 82 18.27 7.88 15.90
CA GLU A 82 19.45 8.73 16.09
C GLU A 82 19.09 10.22 16.15
N LEU A 83 17.92 10.58 15.61
CA LEU A 83 17.34 11.91 15.66
C LEU A 83 15.94 11.85 16.28
N SER A 84 15.63 12.79 17.17
CA SER A 84 14.27 13.00 17.64
C SER A 84 13.47 13.85 16.65
N ALA A 85 12.14 13.71 16.66
CA ALA A 85 11.26 14.54 15.83
C ALA A 85 11.42 16.05 16.07
N ALA A 86 11.90 16.46 17.25
CA ALA A 86 12.16 17.86 17.59
C ALA A 86 13.40 18.44 16.89
N GLU A 87 14.35 17.59 16.49
CA GLU A 87 15.61 18.00 15.84
C GLU A 87 15.46 18.07 14.31
N ILE A 88 14.49 17.35 13.75
CA ILE A 88 14.26 17.25 12.30
C ILE A 88 14.08 18.61 11.61
N PRO A 89 13.29 19.58 12.11
CA PRO A 89 13.15 20.87 11.43
C PRO A 89 14.48 21.62 11.30
N ALA A 90 15.34 21.54 12.32
CA ALA A 90 16.64 22.19 12.30
C ALA A 90 17.60 21.51 11.30
N GLU A 91 17.57 20.18 11.21
CA GLU A 91 18.38 19.42 10.26
C GLU A 91 17.86 19.54 8.81
N LEU A 92 16.54 19.70 8.61
CA LEU A 92 15.92 19.89 7.28
C LEU A 92 16.08 21.31 6.74
N ALA A 93 16.25 22.32 7.59
CA ALA A 93 16.39 23.71 7.17
C ALA A 93 17.46 23.94 6.08
N PRO A 94 18.72 23.46 6.22
CA PRO A 94 19.73 23.63 5.16
C PRO A 94 19.36 22.89 3.86
N ILE A 95 18.67 21.76 3.96
CA ILE A 95 18.23 21.00 2.79
C ILE A 95 17.11 21.75 2.06
N THR A 96 16.18 22.32 2.82
CA THR A 96 15.06 23.13 2.30
C THR A 96 15.57 24.35 1.53
N GLU A 97 16.60 25.02 2.05
CA GLU A 97 17.23 26.15 1.36
C GLU A 97 17.83 25.71 0.01
N ARG A 98 18.54 24.58 -0.02
CA ARG A 98 19.10 24.02 -1.26
C ARG A 98 18.03 23.64 -2.27
N VAL A 99 16.92 23.05 -1.82
CA VAL A 99 15.76 22.74 -2.69
C VAL A 99 15.18 24.01 -3.32
N GLU A 100 15.00 25.08 -2.55
CA GLU A 100 14.49 26.36 -3.08
C GLU A 100 15.47 26.99 -4.09
N GLN A 101 16.78 26.92 -3.84
CA GLN A 101 17.80 27.40 -4.77
C GLN A 101 17.85 26.57 -6.07
N MET A 102 17.70 25.24 -5.96
CA MET A 102 17.59 24.31 -7.09
C MET A 102 16.37 24.65 -7.96
N LEU A 103 15.20 24.83 -7.35
CA LEU A 103 13.98 25.18 -8.07
C LEU A 103 14.05 26.58 -8.71
N ALA A 104 14.61 27.56 -8.02
CA ALA A 104 14.84 28.89 -8.58
C ALA A 104 15.78 28.84 -9.79
N THR A 105 16.71 27.88 -9.82
CA THR A 105 17.58 27.64 -10.98
C THR A 105 16.81 27.02 -12.14
N ALA A 106 16.00 25.97 -11.87
CA ALA A 106 15.11 25.41 -12.89
C ALA A 106 14.16 26.45 -13.49
N GLU A 107 13.54 27.29 -12.67
CA GLU A 107 12.63 28.37 -13.10
C GLU A 107 13.34 29.37 -14.00
N ARG A 108 14.55 29.81 -13.63
CA ARG A 108 15.37 30.75 -14.42
C ARG A 108 15.74 30.16 -15.77
N ASP A 109 16.20 28.90 -15.78
CA ASP A 109 16.74 28.28 -16.99
C ASP A 109 15.61 27.89 -17.96
N LEU A 110 14.46 27.45 -17.44
CA LEU A 110 13.25 27.28 -18.24
C LEU A 110 12.77 28.62 -18.83
N SER A 111 12.77 29.69 -18.03
CA SER A 111 12.40 31.02 -18.50
C SER A 111 13.29 31.49 -19.66
N ALA A 112 14.61 31.27 -19.55
CA ALA A 112 15.57 31.66 -20.57
C ALA A 112 15.37 30.90 -21.90
N VAL A 113 15.01 29.61 -21.84
CA VAL A 113 14.89 28.76 -23.04
C VAL A 113 13.50 28.85 -23.69
N TYR A 114 12.44 28.90 -22.88
CA TYR A 114 11.06 28.82 -23.38
C TYR A 114 10.33 30.17 -23.39
N ALA A 115 11.01 31.27 -23.02
CA ALA A 115 10.45 32.62 -22.96
C ALA A 115 9.17 32.73 -22.11
N VAL A 116 9.07 31.89 -21.08
CA VAL A 116 8.02 31.93 -20.06
C VAL A 116 8.48 32.80 -18.90
N ASP A 117 7.56 33.45 -18.18
CA ASP A 117 7.92 34.27 -17.03
C ASP A 117 8.32 33.38 -15.84
N ALA A 118 9.47 33.65 -15.23
CA ALA A 118 9.95 32.89 -14.07
C ALA A 118 9.04 33.06 -12.83
N ALA A 119 8.42 34.22 -12.66
CA ALA A 119 7.46 34.47 -11.59
C ALA A 119 6.16 33.68 -11.79
N GLU A 120 5.71 33.52 -13.04
CA GLU A 120 4.55 32.65 -13.35
C GLU A 120 4.86 31.18 -13.06
N LEU A 121 6.06 30.69 -13.44
CA LEU A 121 6.50 29.33 -13.10
C LEU A 121 6.57 29.11 -11.59
N ARG A 122 7.08 30.10 -10.85
CA ARG A 122 7.13 30.06 -9.39
C ARG A 122 5.73 30.00 -8.78
N GLN A 123 4.81 30.83 -9.26
CA GLN A 123 3.42 30.81 -8.80
C GLN A 123 2.78 29.44 -9.06
N LEU A 124 2.95 28.89 -10.26
CA LEU A 124 2.41 27.57 -10.60
C LEU A 124 2.94 26.47 -9.67
N ARG A 125 4.24 26.53 -9.33
CA ARG A 125 4.84 25.62 -8.35
C ARG A 125 4.24 25.80 -6.97
N GLU A 126 4.09 27.03 -6.50
CA GLU A 126 3.49 27.32 -5.18
C GLU A 126 2.05 26.81 -5.10
N GLU A 127 1.26 26.99 -6.17
CA GLU A 127 -0.09 26.44 -6.30
C GLU A 127 -0.09 24.91 -6.29
N ALA A 128 0.81 24.27 -7.05
CA ALA A 128 0.96 22.81 -7.06
C ALA A 128 1.34 22.26 -5.67
N MET A 129 2.26 22.94 -4.97
CA MET A 129 2.69 22.58 -3.63
C MET A 129 1.60 22.80 -2.58
N ALA A 130 0.77 23.84 -2.73
CA ALA A 130 -0.39 24.06 -1.87
C ALA A 130 -1.42 22.93 -2.05
N GLY A 131 -1.71 22.53 -3.29
CA GLY A 131 -2.59 21.39 -3.57
C GLY A 131 -2.05 20.07 -3.02
N LEU A 132 -0.75 19.81 -3.18
CA LEU A 132 -0.10 18.62 -2.63
C LEU A 132 -0.17 18.59 -1.09
N ARG A 133 0.10 19.72 -0.42
CA ARG A 133 0.01 19.83 1.05
C ARG A 133 -1.41 19.55 1.54
N GLU A 134 -2.41 20.07 0.84
CA GLU A 134 -3.81 19.80 1.20
C GLU A 134 -4.13 18.30 1.09
N GLN A 135 -3.72 17.64 0.00
CA GLN A 135 -3.92 16.20 -0.15
C GLN A 135 -3.20 15.36 0.92
N LEU A 136 -2.02 15.78 1.37
CA LEU A 136 -1.25 15.08 2.40
C LEU A 136 -1.79 15.31 3.81
N ARG A 137 -2.33 16.51 4.08
CA ARG A 137 -2.97 16.86 5.36
C ARG A 137 -4.38 16.37 5.48
N ALA A 138 -5.06 16.15 4.36
CA ALA A 138 -6.28 15.37 4.35
C ALA A 138 -5.95 14.04 5.02
N THR A 139 -6.46 13.86 6.25
CA THR A 139 -6.68 12.51 6.78
C THR A 139 -7.35 11.78 5.63
N PRO A 140 -6.95 10.54 5.27
CA PRO A 140 -7.75 9.78 4.33
C PRO A 140 -9.15 9.85 4.91
N GLU A 141 -10.02 10.63 4.27
CA GLU A 141 -11.43 10.59 4.56
C GLU A 141 -11.70 9.10 4.45
N PRO A 142 -12.13 8.42 5.54
CA PRO A 142 -12.38 7.00 5.48
C PRO A 142 -13.23 6.87 4.24
N ALA A 143 -12.68 6.25 3.18
CA ALA A 143 -13.29 6.29 1.87
C ALA A 143 -14.76 6.03 2.13
N GLU A 144 -15.61 7.04 1.91
CA GLU A 144 -17.03 6.92 2.25
C GLU A 144 -17.40 5.60 1.59
N PRO A 145 -17.72 4.55 2.38
CA PRO A 145 -17.56 3.20 1.90
C PRO A 145 -18.32 3.17 0.59
N GLU A 146 -17.60 2.96 -0.53
CA GLU A 146 -18.24 2.76 -1.83
C GLU A 146 -19.41 1.86 -1.51
N PRO A 147 -20.66 2.27 -1.83
CA PRO A 147 -21.85 1.65 -1.28
C PRO A 147 -21.60 0.17 -1.34
N THR A 148 -21.36 -0.44 -0.17
CA THR A 148 -20.90 -1.82 -0.09
C THR A 148 -21.91 -2.54 -0.95
N PRO A 149 -21.50 -3.21 -2.05
CA PRO A 149 -22.46 -3.81 -2.96
C PRO A 149 -23.41 -4.57 -2.06
N GLU A 150 -24.65 -4.13 -2.04
CA GLU A 150 -25.69 -4.63 -1.14
C GLU A 150 -25.53 -6.14 -1.19
N PRO A 151 -25.23 -6.82 -0.06
CA PRO A 151 -24.68 -8.16 -0.11
C PRO A 151 -25.55 -8.98 -1.02
N ALA A 152 -25.01 -9.32 -2.19
CA ALA A 152 -25.75 -10.08 -3.18
C ALA A 152 -26.18 -11.31 -2.41
N THR A 153 -27.49 -11.53 -2.29
CA THR A 153 -28.01 -12.74 -1.65
C THR A 153 -27.46 -13.89 -2.46
N LEU A 154 -26.36 -14.46 -1.98
CA LEU A 154 -25.72 -15.56 -2.64
C LEU A 154 -26.68 -16.75 -2.55
N PRO A 155 -26.78 -17.58 -3.60
CA PRO A 155 -27.57 -18.79 -3.50
C PRO A 155 -27.02 -19.68 -2.37
N PRO A 156 -27.88 -20.45 -1.69
CA PRO A 156 -27.42 -21.44 -0.70
C PRO A 156 -26.28 -22.28 -1.26
N GLY A 157 -25.24 -22.53 -0.45
CA GLY A 157 -24.05 -23.26 -0.90
C GLY A 157 -22.91 -22.42 -1.44
N ALA A 158 -23.11 -21.13 -1.67
CA ALA A 158 -22.06 -20.25 -2.19
C ALA A 158 -21.01 -19.86 -1.15
N THR A 159 -21.28 -20.04 0.15
CA THR A 159 -20.34 -19.73 1.23
C THR A 159 -20.21 -20.88 2.21
N ARG A 160 -19.13 -20.88 3.01
CA ARG A 160 -18.96 -21.84 4.11
C ARG A 160 -19.93 -21.59 5.27
N GLN A 161 -20.43 -20.35 5.41
CA GLN A 161 -21.36 -19.96 6.48
C GLN A 161 -22.80 -20.38 6.14
N ASP A 162 -23.12 -20.56 4.86
CA ASP A 162 -24.41 -21.04 4.37
C ASP A 162 -24.20 -22.17 3.33
N PRO A 163 -23.83 -23.39 3.79
CA PRO A 163 -23.59 -24.53 2.89
C PRO A 163 -24.89 -25.08 2.32
N LEU A 164 -24.79 -25.85 1.22
CA LEU A 164 -25.94 -26.62 0.73
C LEU A 164 -26.42 -27.61 1.80
N PRO A 165 -27.74 -27.78 1.97
CA PRO A 165 -28.26 -28.85 2.81
C PRO A 165 -27.75 -30.22 2.37
N LEU A 166 -27.61 -31.14 3.33
CA LEU A 166 -27.33 -32.56 3.02
C LEU A 166 -28.41 -33.13 2.09
N ALA A 167 -28.03 -34.14 1.31
CA ALA A 167 -28.86 -34.75 0.27
C ALA A 167 -29.28 -33.81 -0.88
N THR A 168 -28.68 -32.63 -1.01
CA THR A 168 -28.85 -31.77 -2.19
C THR A 168 -27.98 -32.26 -3.35
N GLU A 169 -28.58 -32.45 -4.53
CA GLU A 169 -27.86 -32.81 -5.75
C GLU A 169 -27.15 -31.57 -6.34
N VAL A 170 -25.84 -31.68 -6.54
CA VAL A 170 -25.02 -30.68 -7.22
C VAL A 170 -24.72 -31.19 -8.63
N ARG A 171 -25.11 -30.41 -9.64
CA ARG A 171 -24.82 -30.70 -11.05
C ARG A 171 -23.59 -29.94 -11.52
N LEU A 172 -22.57 -30.68 -11.90
CA LEU A 172 -21.35 -30.21 -12.54
C LEU A 172 -21.44 -30.42 -14.06
N SER A 173 -20.41 -30.06 -14.80
CA SER A 173 -20.39 -30.14 -16.26
C SER A 173 -20.63 -31.57 -16.81
N THR A 174 -20.19 -32.59 -16.08
CA THR A 174 -20.22 -34.00 -16.52
C THR A 174 -20.69 -34.97 -15.44
N TRP A 175 -20.95 -34.49 -14.22
CA TRP A 175 -21.31 -35.32 -13.07
C TRP A 175 -22.42 -34.67 -12.25
N ALA A 176 -23.36 -35.47 -11.75
CA ALA A 176 -24.27 -35.10 -10.68
C ALA A 176 -23.81 -35.81 -9.39
N VAL A 177 -23.66 -35.06 -8.30
CA VAL A 177 -23.12 -35.55 -7.04
C VAL A 177 -24.05 -35.17 -5.89
N THR A 178 -24.33 -36.12 -5.02
CA THR A 178 -25.14 -35.92 -3.81
C THR A 178 -24.41 -36.49 -2.61
N VAL A 179 -24.20 -35.68 -1.56
CA VAL A 179 -23.72 -36.16 -0.26
C VAL A 179 -24.93 -36.68 0.52
N THR A 180 -25.00 -37.98 0.77
CA THR A 180 -26.14 -38.60 1.46
C THR A 180 -25.94 -38.73 2.95
N GLU A 181 -24.70 -38.84 3.41
CA GLU A 181 -24.37 -39.04 4.83
C GLU A 181 -22.99 -38.48 5.17
N VAL A 182 -22.85 -37.97 6.41
CA VAL A 182 -21.60 -37.47 6.96
C VAL A 182 -21.44 -37.99 8.38
N LEU A 183 -20.44 -38.84 8.61
CA LEU A 183 -20.04 -39.28 9.95
C LEU A 183 -18.76 -38.53 10.37
N ARG A 184 -18.62 -38.25 11.67
CA ARG A 184 -17.45 -37.54 12.22
C ARG A 184 -16.99 -38.17 13.52
N GLY A 185 -15.71 -38.01 13.84
CA GLY A 185 -15.19 -38.45 15.14
C GLY A 185 -15.25 -39.97 15.29
N ASP A 186 -15.63 -40.43 16.48
CA ASP A 186 -15.64 -41.84 16.85
C ASP A 186 -16.47 -42.71 15.90
N GLU A 187 -17.61 -42.20 15.41
CA GLU A 187 -18.47 -42.92 14.46
C GLU A 187 -17.77 -43.18 13.12
N ALA A 188 -17.04 -42.17 12.62
CA ALA A 188 -16.26 -42.31 11.40
C ALA A 188 -15.07 -43.26 11.60
N VAL A 189 -14.38 -43.17 12.73
CA VAL A 189 -13.26 -44.05 13.08
C VAL A 189 -13.72 -45.50 13.16
N GLN A 190 -14.86 -45.77 13.81
CA GLN A 190 -15.44 -47.11 13.90
C GLN A 190 -15.82 -47.65 12.52
N ALA A 191 -16.47 -46.84 11.68
CA ALA A 191 -16.84 -47.25 10.32
C ALA A 191 -15.62 -47.54 9.43
N ILE A 192 -14.58 -46.72 9.51
CA ILE A 192 -13.32 -46.88 8.76
C ILE A 192 -12.57 -48.14 9.21
N ALA A 193 -12.46 -48.38 10.51
CA ALA A 193 -11.82 -49.57 11.05
C ALA A 193 -12.58 -50.86 10.73
N ALA A 194 -13.92 -50.81 10.73
CA ALA A 194 -14.77 -51.93 10.35
C ALA A 194 -14.67 -52.27 8.86
N ALA A 195 -14.44 -51.27 7.99
CA ALA A 195 -14.27 -51.49 6.56
C ALA A 195 -12.92 -52.16 6.23
N ASN A 196 -11.84 -51.77 6.92
CA ASN A 196 -10.52 -52.37 6.75
C ASN A 196 -9.64 -52.13 8.00
N SER A 197 -9.18 -53.22 8.62
CA SER A 197 -8.35 -53.16 9.84
C SER A 197 -6.92 -52.64 9.61
N PHE A 198 -6.49 -52.47 8.35
CA PHE A 198 -5.22 -51.82 8.02
C PHE A 198 -5.31 -50.29 7.96
N ASN A 199 -6.50 -49.71 8.11
CA ASN A 199 -6.65 -48.27 8.17
C ASN A 199 -6.07 -47.74 9.48
N GLU A 200 -5.21 -46.73 9.38
CA GLU A 200 -4.60 -46.09 10.54
C GLU A 200 -5.65 -45.25 11.30
N PRO A 201 -5.51 -45.08 12.62
CA PRO A 201 -6.31 -44.10 13.35
C PRO A 201 -5.94 -42.67 12.92
N PRO A 202 -6.80 -41.67 13.19
CA PRO A 202 -6.44 -40.27 12.94
C PRO A 202 -5.23 -39.88 13.79
N GLY A 203 -4.32 -39.07 13.23
CA GLY A 203 -3.16 -38.54 13.94
C GLY A 203 -3.55 -37.66 15.14
N GLU A 204 -2.59 -37.39 16.03
CA GLU A 204 -2.83 -36.56 17.21
C GLU A 204 -3.41 -35.18 16.84
N GLY A 205 -4.50 -34.79 17.50
CA GLY A 205 -5.22 -33.54 17.23
C GLY A 205 -6.10 -33.54 15.98
N MET A 206 -6.18 -34.66 15.24
CA MET A 206 -6.96 -34.79 14.01
C MET A 206 -8.24 -35.61 14.23
N THR A 207 -9.21 -35.46 13.35
CA THR A 207 -10.49 -36.19 13.39
C THR A 207 -10.86 -36.64 11.99
N TYR A 208 -11.33 -37.88 11.86
CA TYR A 208 -11.89 -38.36 10.60
C TYR A 208 -13.30 -37.83 10.35
N VAL A 209 -13.55 -37.55 9.08
CA VAL A 209 -14.86 -37.27 8.52
C VAL A 209 -15.07 -38.25 7.38
N LEU A 210 -16.14 -39.04 7.46
CA LEU A 210 -16.51 -40.00 6.43
C LEU A 210 -17.73 -39.47 5.68
N LEU A 211 -17.63 -39.40 4.35
CA LEU A 211 -18.69 -38.91 3.47
C LEU A 211 -19.21 -40.06 2.61
N THR A 212 -20.53 -40.27 2.61
CA THR A 212 -21.19 -41.14 1.63
C THR A 212 -21.65 -40.29 0.45
N LEU A 213 -21.19 -40.64 -0.76
CA LEU A 213 -21.46 -39.92 -1.99
C LEU A 213 -22.25 -40.80 -2.96
N GLN A 214 -23.32 -40.26 -3.52
CA GLN A 214 -23.94 -40.79 -4.74
C GLN A 214 -23.44 -39.96 -5.93
N VAL A 215 -22.90 -40.63 -6.95
CA VAL A 215 -22.32 -39.98 -8.13
C VAL A 215 -22.94 -40.57 -9.39
N GLN A 216 -23.43 -39.70 -10.28
CA GLN A 216 -24.00 -40.08 -11.57
C GLN A 216 -23.24 -39.37 -12.70
N ASN A 217 -22.81 -40.11 -13.72
CA ASN A 217 -22.29 -39.50 -14.95
C ASN A 217 -23.44 -38.90 -15.77
N ILE A 218 -23.32 -37.63 -16.13
CA ILE A 218 -24.28 -36.89 -16.96
C ILE A 218 -23.62 -36.29 -18.20
N GLY A 219 -22.38 -36.68 -18.49
CA GLY A 219 -21.68 -36.30 -19.70
C GLY A 219 -22.24 -37.04 -20.91
N VAL A 220 -22.33 -36.35 -22.04
CA VAL A 220 -22.67 -36.91 -23.35
C VAL A 220 -21.45 -37.39 -24.10
#